data_AF-A0AAQ1TTN6-F1
#
_entry.id   AF-A0AAQ1TTN6-F1
#
_cell.length_a   1.000
_cell.length_b   1.000
_cell.length_c   1.000
_cell.angle_alpha   90.00
_cell.angle_beta   90.00
_cell.angle_gamma   90.00
#
_symmetry.space_group_name_H-M   'P 1'
#
loop_
_entity.id
_entity.type
_entity.pdbx_description
1 polymer ?
#
loop_
_entity_poly.entity_id
_entity_poly.type
_entity_poly.pdbx_seq_one_letter_code
_entity_poly.pdbx_strand_id
1 'polypeptide(L)'
;MSPSIRRVPTASGATAVQIIWRYRNRKPEIEHVGSAHTDHDLAALMVKAQRLVDGEQISLDLKVLPSAVAVSGTGTVDNPVTVSGERAGLLLDAIRGAFQLLGLDTASGKDEVFFNLVQARIISPGSKFDSIETLAEVGVASASYATIKRYLPRYADKDFRDQITHALATHAAIGPGVMVLYDVTTLYFETDGPDPFLVDT
;
A
#
# COMPACT_ATOMS: atom_id res chain seq x y z
N MET A 1 -2.07 3.03 -5.98
CA MET A 1 -2.19 3.66 -7.32
C MET A 1 -1.86 5.14 -7.18
N SER A 2 -1.42 5.82 -8.23
CA SER A 2 -1.27 7.30 -8.17
C SER A 2 -2.65 7.98 -8.00
N PRO A 3 -2.74 9.10 -7.28
CA PRO A 3 -4.00 9.83 -7.13
C PRO A 3 -4.54 10.24 -8.52
N SER A 4 -5.85 10.23 -8.69
CA SER A 4 -6.48 10.57 -9.97
C SER A 4 -7.65 11.54 -9.80
N ILE A 5 -7.79 12.47 -10.73
CA ILE A 5 -8.85 13.48 -10.68
C ILE A 5 -9.95 13.10 -11.66
N ARG A 6 -11.21 13.14 -11.20
CA ARG A 6 -12.38 12.86 -12.02
C ARG A 6 -13.38 14.01 -12.00
N ARG A 7 -14.17 14.07 -13.08
CA ARG A 7 -15.29 15.00 -13.27
C ARG A 7 -16.61 14.24 -13.19
N VAL A 8 -17.56 14.77 -12.42
CA VAL A 8 -18.87 14.12 -12.20
C VAL A 8 -19.99 15.12 -12.45
N PRO A 9 -20.93 14.87 -13.39
CA PRO A 9 -22.09 15.72 -13.54
C PRO A 9 -23.01 15.57 -12.33
N THR A 10 -23.51 16.70 -11.82
CA THR A 10 -24.42 16.73 -10.66
C THR A 10 -25.86 16.95 -11.10
N ALA A 11 -26.82 16.55 -10.27
CA ALA A 11 -28.25 16.78 -10.51
C ALA A 11 -28.64 18.27 -10.64
N SER A 12 -27.80 19.18 -10.10
CA SER A 12 -27.97 20.63 -10.16
C SER A 12 -27.49 21.28 -11.47
N GLY A 13 -26.95 20.48 -12.42
CA GLY A 13 -26.35 20.99 -13.64
C GLY A 13 -24.91 21.50 -13.48
N ALA A 14 -24.33 21.45 -12.29
CA ALA A 14 -22.89 21.69 -12.07
C ALA A 14 -22.06 20.44 -12.41
N THR A 15 -20.77 20.64 -12.71
CA THR A 15 -19.75 19.58 -12.78
C THR A 15 -18.91 19.60 -11.50
N ALA A 16 -18.93 18.51 -10.74
CA ALA A 16 -18.10 18.31 -9.56
C ALA A 16 -16.71 17.78 -9.92
N VAL A 17 -15.68 18.30 -9.26
CA VAL A 17 -14.29 17.83 -9.35
C VAL A 17 -13.95 17.07 -8.08
N GLN A 18 -13.46 15.84 -8.24
CA GLN A 18 -13.14 14.94 -7.14
C GLN A 18 -11.76 14.32 -7.33
N ILE A 19 -11.03 14.13 -6.24
CA ILE A 19 -9.74 13.42 -6.20
C ILE A 19 -10.00 12.04 -5.62
N ILE A 20 -9.53 11.00 -6.31
CA ILE A 20 -9.44 9.64 -5.77
C ILE A 20 -8.01 9.46 -5.29
N TRP A 21 -7.83 9.36 -3.98
CA TRP A 21 -6.52 9.21 -3.36
C TRP A 21 -6.00 7.79 -3.48
N ARG A 22 -6.79 6.81 -3.03
CA ARG A 22 -6.46 5.38 -3.03
C ARG A 22 -7.72 4.53 -2.94
N TYR A 23 -7.58 3.21 -2.99
CA TYR A 23 -8.69 2.28 -2.81
C TYR A 23 -8.51 1.47 -1.53
N ARG A 24 -9.44 1.60 -0.60
CA ARG A 24 -9.47 0.79 0.62
C ARG A 24 -10.65 -0.17 0.57
N ASN A 25 -10.42 -1.48 0.69
CA ASN A 25 -11.49 -2.49 0.62
C ASN A 25 -12.40 -2.34 -0.63
N ARG A 26 -11.81 -2.09 -1.81
CA ARG A 26 -12.51 -1.81 -3.08
C ARG A 26 -13.39 -0.54 -3.09
N LYS A 27 -13.34 0.28 -2.05
CA LYS A 27 -14.01 1.58 -2.01
C LYS A 27 -12.97 2.68 -2.27
N PRO A 28 -13.20 3.60 -3.22
CA PRO A 28 -12.31 4.72 -3.43
C PRO A 28 -12.40 5.70 -2.26
N GLU A 29 -11.26 6.13 -1.74
CA GLU A 29 -11.15 7.27 -0.83
C GLU A 29 -11.20 8.54 -1.66
N ILE A 30 -12.32 9.27 -1.57
CA ILE A 30 -12.63 10.41 -2.44
C ILE A 30 -12.63 11.70 -1.63
N GLU A 31 -11.92 12.71 -2.13
CA GLU A 31 -12.02 14.08 -1.66
C GLU A 31 -12.78 14.93 -2.69
N HIS A 32 -13.74 15.73 -2.20
CA HIS A 32 -14.52 16.63 -3.04
C HIS A 32 -13.89 18.03 -3.06
N VAL A 33 -13.43 18.47 -4.23
CA VAL A 33 -12.72 19.74 -4.40
C VAL A 33 -13.69 20.92 -4.59
N GLY A 34 -14.83 20.67 -5.27
CA GLY A 34 -15.90 21.64 -5.51
C GLY A 34 -16.72 21.33 -6.78
N SER A 35 -17.75 22.15 -7.02
CA SER A 35 -18.63 22.05 -8.20
C SER A 35 -18.66 23.36 -8.98
N ALA A 36 -18.65 23.28 -10.30
CA ALA A 36 -18.65 24.43 -11.21
C ALA A 36 -19.84 24.41 -12.17
N HIS A 37 -20.48 25.56 -12.39
CA HIS A 37 -21.54 25.75 -13.38
C HIS A 37 -21.04 26.37 -14.70
N THR A 38 -19.77 26.81 -14.74
CA THR A 38 -19.13 27.41 -15.91
C THR A 38 -17.81 26.70 -16.21
N ASP A 39 -17.39 26.74 -17.47
CA ASP A 39 -16.11 26.15 -17.89
C ASP A 39 -14.90 26.82 -17.23
N HIS A 40 -15.02 28.12 -16.92
CA HIS A 40 -13.95 28.87 -16.26
C HIS A 40 -13.74 28.40 -14.82
N ASP A 41 -14.82 28.26 -14.05
CA ASP A 41 -14.77 27.75 -12.68
C ASP A 41 -14.31 26.30 -12.65
N LEU A 42 -14.69 25.50 -13.65
CA LEU A 42 -14.23 24.12 -13.79
C LEU A 42 -12.72 24.05 -14.01
N ALA A 43 -12.16 24.91 -14.87
CA ALA A 43 -10.72 24.99 -15.09
C ALA A 43 -9.96 25.37 -13.80
N ALA A 44 -10.49 26.32 -13.02
CA ALA A 44 -9.91 26.70 -11.73
C ALA A 44 -9.92 25.55 -10.72
N LEU A 45 -11.03 24.81 -10.63
CA LEU A 45 -11.13 23.63 -9.76
C LEU A 45 -10.19 22.50 -10.20
N MET A 46 -9.96 22.33 -11.50
CA MET A 46 -9.02 21.34 -12.02
C MET A 46 -7.58 21.67 -11.64
N VAL A 47 -7.17 22.94 -11.72
CA VAL A 47 -5.85 23.39 -11.27
C VAL A 47 -5.70 23.21 -9.75
N LYS A 48 -6.74 23.55 -8.98
CA LYS A 48 -6.74 23.34 -7.52
C LYS A 48 -6.62 21.86 -7.17
N ALA A 49 -7.38 20.99 -7.84
CA ALA A 49 -7.32 19.55 -7.63
C ALA A 49 -5.93 18.98 -7.98
N GLN A 50 -5.31 19.47 -9.06
CA GLN A 50 -3.96 19.07 -9.44
C GLN A 50 -2.94 19.47 -8.37
N ARG A 51 -3.01 20.70 -7.83
CA ARG A 51 -2.14 21.14 -6.72
C ARG A 51 -2.28 20.28 -5.47
N LEU A 52 -3.50 19.84 -5.16
CA LEU A 52 -3.73 18.94 -4.02
C LEU A 52 -3.10 17.56 -4.28
N VAL A 53 -3.25 17.01 -5.48
CA VAL A 53 -2.62 15.73 -5.89
C VAL A 53 -1.10 15.81 -5.86
N ASP A 54 -0.53 16.93 -6.31
CA ASP A 54 0.91 17.18 -6.27
C ASP A 54 1.43 17.44 -4.83
N GLY A 55 0.50 17.54 -3.86
CA GLY A 55 0.74 17.81 -2.44
C GLY A 55 0.92 19.30 -2.15
N GLU A 56 0.60 19.72 -0.92
CA GLU A 56 1.17 20.93 -0.29
C GLU A 56 2.68 20.79 -0.04
N GLN A 57 3.39 20.14 -0.96
CA GLN A 57 4.83 20.20 -1.00
C GLN A 57 5.14 21.61 -1.47
N ILE A 58 5.57 22.45 -0.53
CA ILE A 58 6.29 23.67 -0.85
C ILE A 58 7.32 23.25 -1.88
N SER A 59 7.14 23.70 -3.13
CA SER A 59 8.14 23.51 -4.16
C SER A 59 9.42 24.09 -3.60
N LEU A 60 10.39 23.23 -3.33
CA LEU A 60 11.75 23.70 -3.10
C LEU A 60 12.18 24.26 -4.44
N ASP A 61 12.09 25.57 -4.61
CA ASP A 61 12.37 26.28 -5.85
C ASP A 61 13.88 26.27 -6.11
N LEU A 62 14.41 25.09 -6.47
CA LEU A 62 15.65 25.00 -7.22
C LEU A 62 15.30 25.40 -8.64
N LYS A 63 15.65 26.64 -9.02
CA LYS A 63 15.59 27.14 -10.39
C LYS A 63 16.21 26.11 -11.35
N VAL A 64 15.39 25.32 -12.02
CA VAL A 64 15.77 24.55 -13.20
C VAL A 64 14.88 25.01 -14.34
N LEU A 65 15.48 25.77 -15.26
CA LEU A 65 14.87 26.24 -16.50
C LEU A 65 14.96 25.15 -17.60
N PRO A 66 14.16 25.25 -18.68
CA PRO A 66 13.51 24.09 -19.25
C PRO A 66 14.29 23.38 -20.36
N SER A 67 14.05 22.05 -20.39
CA SER A 67 13.87 21.17 -21.55
C SER A 67 14.91 21.16 -22.66
N ALA A 68 15.68 20.07 -22.74
CA ALA A 68 16.13 19.50 -24.00
C ALA A 68 16.43 18.00 -23.85
N VAL A 69 15.84 17.21 -24.75
CA VAL A 69 16.23 15.90 -25.30
C VAL A 69 17.02 14.95 -24.39
N ALA A 70 16.47 13.75 -24.19
CA ALA A 70 17.06 12.63 -23.46
C ALA A 70 18.52 12.31 -23.88
N VAL A 71 19.46 12.92 -23.18
CA VAL A 71 20.84 12.47 -23.08
C VAL A 71 20.98 11.83 -21.70
N SER A 72 21.66 10.67 -21.62
CA SER A 72 21.90 10.02 -20.33
C SER A 72 22.63 10.99 -19.39
N GLY A 73 21.99 11.32 -18.28
CA GLY A 73 22.51 12.24 -17.27
C GLY A 73 23.84 11.77 -16.70
N THR A 74 24.81 12.68 -16.56
CA THR A 74 26.12 12.42 -15.94
C THR A 74 26.15 12.72 -14.44
N GLY A 75 25.04 13.19 -13.87
CA GLY A 75 24.92 13.53 -12.44
C GLY A 75 25.47 14.91 -12.09
N THR A 76 25.68 15.76 -13.08
CA THR A 76 26.10 17.16 -12.91
C THR A 76 24.87 18.06 -12.80
N VAL A 77 25.04 19.26 -12.24
CA VAL A 77 23.95 20.27 -12.14
C VAL A 77 23.32 20.55 -13.51
N ASP A 78 24.14 20.59 -14.56
CA ASP A 78 23.69 20.85 -15.94
C ASP A 78 23.21 19.59 -16.70
N ASN A 79 23.35 18.40 -16.11
CA ASN A 79 22.93 17.13 -16.72
C ASN A 79 22.56 16.09 -15.64
N PRO A 80 21.47 16.33 -14.89
CA PRO A 80 21.09 15.50 -13.75
C PRO A 80 20.67 14.10 -14.19
N VAL A 81 20.95 13.10 -13.35
CA VAL A 81 20.43 11.74 -13.53
C VAL A 81 18.95 11.74 -13.15
N THR A 82 18.09 11.26 -14.05
CA THR A 82 16.67 11.10 -13.76
C THR A 82 16.46 10.05 -12.66
N VAL A 83 15.74 10.42 -11.61
CA VAL A 83 15.28 9.46 -10.59
C VAL A 83 14.29 8.51 -11.25
N SER A 84 14.65 7.23 -11.36
CA SER A 84 13.79 6.19 -11.96
C SER A 84 12.78 5.60 -10.98
N GLY A 85 12.89 5.91 -9.69
CA GLY A 85 11.97 5.47 -8.64
C GLY A 85 12.53 5.71 -7.24
N GLU A 86 11.66 5.54 -6.23
CA GLU A 86 11.98 5.67 -4.81
C GLU A 86 11.67 4.36 -4.09
N ARG A 87 12.42 4.06 -3.01
CA ARG A 87 12.29 2.83 -2.23
C ARG A 87 12.59 3.06 -0.76
N ALA A 88 11.78 2.49 0.13
CA ALA A 88 12.01 2.52 1.58
C ALA A 88 13.10 1.50 2.01
N GLY A 89 14.32 1.65 1.48
CA GLY A 89 15.40 0.65 1.58
C GLY A 89 15.63 0.10 2.98
N LEU A 90 15.82 0.97 3.98
CA LEU A 90 16.11 0.56 5.36
C LEU A 90 14.99 -0.29 5.98
N LEU A 91 13.72 0.08 5.78
CA LEU A 91 12.56 -0.67 6.26
C LEU A 91 12.53 -2.07 5.63
N LEU A 92 12.74 -2.13 4.33
CA LEU A 92 12.70 -3.37 3.56
C LEU A 92 13.84 -4.31 3.95
N ASP A 93 15.03 -3.77 4.14
CA ASP A 93 16.21 -4.53 4.53
C ASP A 93 16.08 -5.02 5.98
N ALA A 94 15.50 -4.22 6.88
CA ALA A 94 15.22 -4.64 8.25
C ALA A 94 14.22 -5.81 8.30
N ILE A 95 13.11 -5.74 7.54
CA ILE A 95 12.13 -6.83 7.46
C ILE A 95 12.77 -8.08 6.83
N ARG A 96 13.54 -7.92 5.74
CA ARG A 96 14.23 -9.02 5.09
C ARG A 96 15.24 -9.69 6.02
N GLY A 97 16.03 -8.88 6.74
CA GLY A 97 17.00 -9.36 7.71
C GLY A 97 16.36 -10.14 8.84
N ALA A 98 15.25 -9.63 9.41
CA ALA A 98 14.49 -10.36 10.43
C ALA A 98 13.92 -11.68 9.87
N PHE A 99 13.38 -11.67 8.66
CA PHE A 99 12.84 -12.86 8.01
C PHE A 99 13.91 -13.96 7.79
N GLN A 100 15.12 -13.56 7.39
CA GLN A 100 16.27 -14.46 7.25
C GLN A 100 16.81 -14.94 8.59
N LEU A 101 16.88 -14.06 9.59
CA LEU A 101 17.32 -14.40 10.95
C LEU A 101 16.41 -15.46 11.59
N LEU A 102 15.11 -15.40 11.30
CA LEU A 102 14.12 -16.40 11.72
C LEU A 102 14.15 -17.69 10.87
N GLY A 103 15.00 -17.76 9.83
CA GLY A 103 15.09 -18.91 8.92
C GLY A 103 13.87 -19.11 8.02
N LEU A 104 13.00 -18.09 7.89
CA LEU A 104 11.74 -18.19 7.16
C LEU A 104 11.96 -18.22 5.64
N ASP A 105 13.09 -17.73 5.15
CA ASP A 105 13.50 -17.83 3.75
C ASP A 105 13.69 -19.29 3.34
N THR A 106 14.37 -20.06 4.18
CA THR A 106 14.62 -21.48 3.94
C THR A 106 13.36 -22.29 4.18
N ALA A 107 12.65 -22.02 5.28
CA ALA A 107 11.42 -22.73 5.64
C ALA A 107 10.26 -22.52 4.64
N SER A 108 10.21 -21.38 3.96
CA SER A 108 9.22 -21.14 2.89
C SER A 108 9.67 -21.66 1.52
N GLY A 109 10.88 -22.21 1.40
CA GLY A 109 11.46 -22.62 0.12
C GLY A 109 11.81 -21.43 -0.79
N LYS A 110 12.22 -20.30 -0.20
CA LYS A 110 12.54 -19.03 -0.87
C LYS A 110 11.37 -18.49 -1.69
N ASP A 111 10.15 -18.62 -1.17
CA ASP A 111 8.94 -18.12 -1.82
C ASP A 111 8.84 -16.60 -1.66
N GLU A 112 9.22 -15.85 -2.70
CA GLU A 112 9.12 -14.38 -2.72
C GLU A 112 7.68 -13.87 -2.65
N VAL A 113 6.68 -14.63 -3.12
CA VAL A 113 5.27 -14.24 -2.97
C VAL A 113 4.87 -14.29 -1.50
N PHE A 114 5.31 -15.33 -0.79
CA PHE A 114 5.09 -15.45 0.64
C PHE A 114 5.79 -14.33 1.41
N PHE A 115 7.07 -14.07 1.12
CA PHE A 115 7.81 -12.97 1.75
C PHE A 115 7.12 -11.62 1.52
N ASN A 116 6.73 -11.32 0.28
CA ASN A 116 6.04 -10.06 -0.05
C ASN A 116 4.73 -9.89 0.73
N LEU A 117 3.96 -10.96 0.95
CA LEU A 117 2.75 -10.92 1.76
C LEU A 117 3.04 -10.69 3.25
N VAL A 118 4.09 -11.33 3.79
CA VAL A 118 4.54 -11.10 5.18
C VAL A 118 5.01 -9.67 5.35
N GLN A 119 5.84 -9.19 4.42
CA GLN A 119 6.36 -7.82 4.42
C GLN A 119 5.23 -6.80 4.36
N ALA A 120 4.27 -6.97 3.44
CA ALA A 120 3.10 -6.09 3.34
C ALA A 120 2.30 -6.07 4.64
N ARG A 121 2.10 -7.23 5.28
CA ARG A 121 1.34 -7.35 6.53
C ARG A 121 2.02 -6.71 7.74
N ILE A 122 3.35 -6.72 7.78
CA ILE A 122 4.12 -6.03 8.82
C ILE A 122 4.03 -4.51 8.63
N ILE A 123 4.12 -4.04 7.39
CA ILE A 123 4.04 -2.61 7.05
C ILE A 123 2.64 -2.06 7.35
N SER A 124 1.60 -2.80 6.93
CA SER A 124 0.22 -2.41 7.17
C SER A 124 -0.70 -3.62 7.27
N PRO A 125 -1.52 -3.75 8.34
CA PRO A 125 -2.52 -4.80 8.42
C PRO A 125 -3.66 -4.50 7.45
N GLY A 126 -3.63 -5.12 6.26
CA GLY A 126 -4.61 -4.90 5.20
C GLY A 126 -5.14 -6.18 4.55
N SER A 127 -6.01 -6.04 3.56
CA SER A 127 -6.47 -7.17 2.76
C SER A 127 -5.35 -7.71 1.84
N LYS A 128 -5.55 -8.89 1.25
CA LYS A 128 -4.62 -9.45 0.24
C LYS A 128 -4.49 -8.57 -1.00
N PHE A 129 -5.56 -7.83 -1.30
CA PHE A 129 -5.57 -6.86 -2.40
C PHE A 129 -4.76 -5.62 -2.00
N ASP A 130 -4.96 -5.13 -0.78
CA ASP A 130 -4.25 -3.96 -0.25
C ASP A 130 -2.74 -4.19 -0.19
N SER A 131 -2.30 -5.44 -0.04
CA SER A 131 -0.86 -5.80 -0.04
C SER A 131 -0.13 -5.36 -1.31
N ILE A 132 -0.82 -5.28 -2.46
CA ILE A 132 -0.21 -4.80 -3.71
C ILE A 132 0.08 -3.29 -3.63
N GLU A 133 -0.86 -2.53 -3.08
CA GLU A 133 -0.71 -1.09 -2.90
C GLU A 133 0.32 -0.76 -1.83
N THR A 134 0.27 -1.44 -0.67
CA THR A 134 1.26 -1.29 0.40
C THR A 134 2.70 -1.52 -0.09
N LEU A 135 2.92 -2.53 -0.94
CA LEU A 135 4.25 -2.79 -1.50
C LEU A 135 4.69 -1.71 -2.50
N ALA A 136 3.76 -1.23 -3.33
CA ALA A 136 4.05 -0.14 -4.26
C ALA A 136 4.44 1.15 -3.54
N GLU A 137 3.77 1.49 -2.43
CA GLU A 137 4.08 2.66 -1.59
C GLU A 137 5.50 2.66 -1.03
N VAL A 138 6.10 1.47 -0.81
CA VAL A 138 7.48 1.33 -0.32
C VAL A 138 8.50 1.03 -1.43
N GLY A 139 8.09 1.09 -2.70
CA GLY A 139 8.98 0.87 -3.85
C GLY A 139 9.26 -0.61 -4.16
N VAL A 140 8.32 -1.51 -3.85
CA VAL A 140 8.41 -2.94 -4.15
C VAL A 140 7.34 -3.36 -5.15
N ALA A 141 7.77 -4.02 -6.22
CA ALA A 141 6.85 -4.64 -7.17
C ALA A 141 6.22 -5.90 -6.57
N SER A 142 4.89 -5.93 -6.52
CA SER A 142 4.13 -7.09 -6.03
C SER A 142 3.77 -8.06 -7.15
N ALA A 143 3.55 -9.33 -6.79
CA ALA A 143 2.94 -10.30 -7.67
C ALA A 143 1.48 -9.91 -7.99
N SER A 144 0.98 -10.33 -9.15
CA SER A 144 -0.41 -10.05 -9.51
C SER A 144 -1.39 -10.67 -8.49
N TYR A 145 -2.57 -10.07 -8.35
CA TYR A 145 -3.62 -10.59 -7.47
C TYR A 145 -4.00 -12.05 -7.81
N ALA A 146 -4.01 -12.41 -9.10
CA ALA A 146 -4.26 -13.78 -9.54
C ALA A 146 -3.16 -14.76 -9.09
N THR A 147 -1.89 -14.34 -9.20
CA THR A 147 -0.73 -15.11 -8.71
C THR A 147 -0.82 -15.30 -7.20
N ILE A 148 -1.07 -14.23 -6.45
CA ILE A 148 -1.25 -14.29 -4.99
C ILE A 148 -2.34 -15.30 -4.66
N LYS A 149 -3.53 -15.20 -5.28
CA LYS A 149 -4.66 -16.10 -5.02
C LYS A 149 -4.33 -17.57 -5.27
N ARG A 150 -3.52 -17.86 -6.30
CA ARG A 150 -3.07 -19.22 -6.63
C ARG A 150 -2.09 -19.79 -5.59
N TYR A 151 -1.29 -18.93 -4.95
CA TYR A 151 -0.30 -19.36 -3.95
C TYR A 151 -0.91 -19.56 -2.56
N LEU A 152 -1.94 -18.81 -2.18
CA LEU A 152 -2.54 -18.89 -0.84
C LEU A 152 -2.91 -20.30 -0.35
N PRO A 153 -3.47 -21.21 -1.17
CA PRO A 153 -3.76 -22.57 -0.72
C PRO A 153 -2.51 -23.32 -0.23
N ARG A 154 -1.35 -23.05 -0.82
CA ARG A 154 -0.06 -23.61 -0.38
C ARG A 154 0.29 -23.19 1.04
N TYR A 155 -0.06 -21.97 1.45
CA TYR A 155 0.25 -21.48 2.79
C TYR A 155 -0.70 -22.00 3.87
N ALA A 156 -1.87 -22.50 3.47
CA ALA A 156 -2.82 -23.18 4.36
C ALA A 156 -2.47 -24.65 4.57
N ASP A 157 -1.66 -25.23 3.67
CA ASP A 157 -1.19 -26.60 3.75
C ASP A 157 -0.49 -26.89 5.09
N LYS A 158 -0.66 -28.12 5.59
CA LYS A 158 -0.11 -28.50 6.89
C LYS A 158 1.42 -28.50 6.87
N ASP A 159 2.04 -29.06 5.85
CA ASP A 159 3.48 -29.21 5.79
C ASP A 159 4.17 -27.85 5.68
N PHE A 160 3.59 -26.95 4.89
CA PHE A 160 4.06 -25.56 4.84
C PHE A 160 3.97 -24.89 6.22
N ARG A 161 2.84 -24.99 6.92
CA ARG A 161 2.68 -24.40 8.25
C ARG A 161 3.59 -25.03 9.29
N ASP A 162 3.81 -26.34 9.22
CA ASP A 162 4.72 -27.05 10.11
C ASP A 162 6.17 -26.57 9.91
N GLN A 163 6.62 -26.36 8.67
CA GLN A 163 7.96 -25.84 8.37
C GLN A 163 8.17 -24.44 8.96
N ILE A 164 7.21 -23.53 8.76
CA ILE A 164 7.24 -22.18 9.33
C ILE A 164 7.22 -22.24 10.86
N THR A 165 6.34 -23.05 11.44
CA THR A 165 6.20 -23.22 12.90
C THR A 165 7.49 -23.77 13.50
N HIS A 166 8.09 -24.77 12.85
CA HIS A 166 9.34 -25.38 13.29
C HIS A 166 10.47 -24.34 13.30
N ALA A 167 10.64 -23.57 12.21
CA ALA A 167 11.67 -22.52 12.15
C ALA A 167 11.52 -21.49 13.29
N LEU A 168 10.29 -21.02 13.53
CA LEU A 168 10.00 -20.08 14.61
C LEU A 168 10.22 -20.69 15.99
N ALA A 169 9.77 -21.93 16.22
CA ALA A 169 9.93 -22.63 17.49
C ALA A 169 11.41 -22.89 17.81
N THR A 170 12.19 -23.29 16.80
CA THR A 170 13.64 -23.46 16.91
C THR A 170 14.32 -22.13 17.25
N HIS A 171 13.98 -21.05 16.55
CA HIS A 171 14.54 -19.73 16.83
C HIS A 171 14.21 -19.25 18.24
N ALA A 172 12.98 -19.47 18.69
CA ALA A 172 12.52 -19.12 20.04
C ALA A 172 12.98 -20.12 21.12
N ALA A 173 13.76 -21.15 20.76
CA ALA A 173 14.21 -22.23 21.65
C ALA A 173 13.06 -22.89 22.44
N ILE A 174 11.89 -23.03 21.80
CA ILE A 174 10.72 -23.68 22.39
C ILE A 174 10.98 -25.19 22.47
N GLY A 175 11.18 -25.67 23.69
CA GLY A 175 11.38 -27.09 24.00
C GLY A 175 10.40 -27.61 25.05
N PRO A 176 10.59 -28.85 25.52
CA PRO A 176 9.81 -29.41 26.61
C PRO A 176 9.84 -28.49 27.85
N GLY A 177 8.66 -28.17 28.39
CA GLY A 177 8.52 -27.31 29.57
C GLY A 177 8.43 -25.80 29.28
N VAL A 178 8.46 -25.37 28.02
CA VAL A 178 8.21 -23.97 27.66
C VAL A 178 6.70 -23.69 27.63
N MET A 179 6.27 -22.69 28.41
CA MET A 179 4.90 -22.20 28.42
C MET A 179 4.84 -20.91 27.58
N VAL A 180 4.08 -20.93 26.49
CA VAL A 180 3.84 -19.75 25.63
C VAL A 180 2.55 -19.08 26.08
N LEU A 181 2.64 -18.00 26.85
CA LEU A 181 1.50 -17.10 27.08
C LEU A 181 1.44 -16.12 25.91
N TYR A 182 0.35 -16.17 25.16
CA TYR A 182 0.00 -15.15 24.19
C TYR A 182 -1.32 -14.54 24.62
N ASP A 183 -1.35 -13.21 24.80
CA ASP A 183 -2.58 -12.49 25.05
C ASP A 183 -3.35 -12.38 23.73
N VAL A 184 -4.54 -12.98 23.69
CA VAL A 184 -5.44 -12.85 22.55
C VAL A 184 -6.42 -11.76 22.89
N THR A 185 -6.15 -10.53 22.45
CA THR A 185 -7.16 -9.48 22.41
C THR A 185 -8.15 -9.78 21.28
N THR A 186 -8.92 -10.86 21.39
CA THR A 186 -10.17 -10.99 20.63
C THR A 186 -11.13 -10.01 21.29
N LEU A 187 -11.34 -8.85 20.67
CA LEU A 187 -12.48 -7.98 20.97
C LEU A 187 -13.75 -8.75 20.61
N TYR A 188 -14.23 -9.55 21.56
CA TYR A 188 -15.56 -10.15 21.53
C TYR A 188 -16.52 -9.09 22.07
N PHE A 189 -17.29 -8.46 21.19
CA PHE A 189 -18.42 -7.63 21.57
C PHE A 189 -19.69 -8.46 21.39
N GLU A 190 -20.31 -8.88 22.50
CA GLU A 190 -21.72 -9.24 22.53
C GLU A 190 -22.50 -7.93 22.67
N THR A 191 -23.32 -7.60 21.67
CA THR A 191 -24.31 -6.53 21.78
C THR A 191 -25.69 -7.16 21.83
N ASP A 192 -26.41 -6.96 22.93
CA ASP A 192 -27.76 -7.50 23.17
C ASP A 192 -28.87 -6.83 22.30
N GLY A 193 -28.49 -5.92 21.40
CA GLY A 193 -29.42 -5.18 20.55
C GLY A 193 -28.91 -5.03 19.12
N PRO A 194 -29.83 -4.97 18.13
CA PRO A 194 -29.47 -4.69 16.74
C PRO A 194 -28.81 -3.31 16.62
N ASP A 195 -27.81 -3.22 15.74
CA ASP A 195 -27.10 -2.00 15.43
C ASP A 195 -28.09 -0.92 14.93
N PRO A 196 -28.22 0.24 15.60
CA PRO A 196 -29.17 1.30 15.23
C PRO A 196 -28.86 1.96 13.87
N PHE A 197 -27.80 1.56 13.17
CA PHE A 197 -27.44 2.08 11.85
C PHE A 197 -27.85 1.22 10.65
N LEU A 198 -28.67 0.19 10.85
CA LEU A 198 -29.46 -0.35 9.72
C LEU A 198 -30.56 0.64 9.36
N VAL A 199 -30.25 1.53 8.42
CA VAL A 199 -31.27 2.25 7.65
C VAL A 199 -32.00 1.19 6.81
N ASP A 200 -33.25 0.94 7.15
CA ASP A 200 -34.17 0.19 6.30
C ASP A 200 -34.15 0.80 4.89
N THR A 201 -33.75 -0.02 3.90
CA THR A 201 -34.06 0.18 2.49
C THR A 201 -34.92 -0.97 2.01
#